data_AF-A0A928WWD1-F1
#
_entry.id   AF-A0A928WWD1-F1
#
_cell.length_a   1.000
_cell.length_b   1.000
_cell.length_c   1.000
_cell.angle_alpha   90.00
_cell.angle_beta   90.00
_cell.angle_gamma   90.00
#
_symmetry.space_group_name_H-M   'P 1'
#
loop_
_entity.id
_entity.type
_entity.pdbx_description
1 polymer ?
#
loop_
_entity_poly.entity_id
_entity_poly.type
_entity_poly.pdbx_seq_one_letter_code
_entity_poly.pdbx_strand_id
1 'polypeptide(L)'
;MKGLRFITQAPTIEVNPNRSDVACFVGVVGRKESYVPEAIAHWLRDRGWTVGPTARAGAQSIEVATAEEPDLPPKPRTLLDVPVPIDSWAVFEQLFESERLVKTESVLKGGTYLSAAVRSFFIQGGRRCYVVRVNDPLPITTERSQRLSLISKLIPGYDTGLLAGNPSDRISWSGVSHLLGLPEVSFLCLPDLCDLVADDPLPLP
;
A
#
# COMPACT_ATOMS: atom_id res chain seq x y z
N MET A 1 9.42 -7.86 37.14
CA MET A 1 7.98 -7.88 36.80
C MET A 1 7.79 -7.23 35.44
N LYS A 2 7.40 -7.98 34.40
CA LYS A 2 7.01 -7.39 33.11
C LYS A 2 5.58 -6.87 33.27
N GLY A 3 5.42 -5.55 33.38
CA GLY A 3 4.12 -4.90 33.50
C GLY A 3 3.30 -5.00 32.21
N LEU A 4 1.98 -5.06 32.34
CA LEU A 4 1.05 -4.91 31.21
C LEU A 4 1.15 -3.48 30.69
N ARG A 5 1.48 -3.32 29.40
CA ARG A 5 1.52 -2.02 28.73
C ARG A 5 0.29 -1.89 27.85
N PHE A 6 -0.66 -1.05 28.27
CA PHE A 6 -1.81 -0.68 27.45
C PHE A 6 -1.35 0.32 26.39
N ILE A 7 -1.61 0.00 25.12
CA ILE A 7 -1.39 0.93 24.00
C ILE A 7 -2.76 1.47 23.63
N THR A 8 -3.01 2.75 23.94
CA THR A 8 -4.23 3.43 23.56
C THR A 8 -4.24 3.64 22.06
N GLN A 9 -5.16 2.98 21.36
CA GLN A 9 -5.39 3.23 19.93
C GLN A 9 -6.17 4.53 19.78
N ALA A 10 -5.79 5.35 18.79
CA ALA A 10 -6.50 6.60 18.51
C ALA A 10 -8.01 6.34 18.29
N PRO A 11 -8.89 7.23 18.78
CA PRO A 11 -10.33 7.06 18.66
C PRO A 11 -10.77 6.97 17.20
N THR A 12 -11.80 6.16 16.94
CA THR A 12 -12.46 6.05 15.64
C THR A 12 -13.11 7.39 15.27
N ILE A 13 -12.78 7.92 14.09
CA ILE A 13 -13.40 9.12 13.53
C ILE A 13 -14.89 8.85 13.29
N GLU A 14 -15.76 9.83 13.56
CA GLU A 14 -17.20 9.73 13.32
C GLU A 14 -17.45 9.41 11.82
N VAL A 15 -17.90 8.18 11.57
CA VAL A 15 -18.15 7.67 10.23
C VAL A 15 -19.45 8.29 9.74
N ASN A 16 -19.41 9.05 8.65
CA ASN A 16 -20.63 9.46 7.95
C ASN A 16 -21.01 8.35 6.97
N PRO A 17 -22.05 7.53 7.25
CA PRO A 17 -22.38 6.35 6.46
C PRO A 17 -22.79 6.68 5.01
N ASN A 18 -23.13 7.94 4.72
CA ASN A 18 -23.53 8.39 3.39
C ASN A 18 -22.36 8.96 2.56
N ARG A 19 -21.12 8.91 3.06
CA ARG A 19 -19.94 9.46 2.38
C ARG A 19 -19.07 8.34 1.84
N SER A 20 -18.88 8.32 0.51
CA SER A 20 -17.94 7.42 -0.19
C SER A 20 -16.68 8.17 -0.63
N ASP A 21 -16.22 9.14 0.16
CA ASP A 21 -15.09 10.01 -0.18
C ASP A 21 -13.75 9.52 0.41
N VAL A 22 -13.74 8.35 1.07
CA VAL A 22 -12.55 7.70 1.62
C VAL A 22 -12.47 6.24 1.16
N ALA A 23 -11.39 5.88 0.47
CA ALA A 23 -11.18 4.54 -0.09
C ALA A 23 -9.89 3.88 0.42
N CYS A 24 -9.82 2.56 0.37
CA CYS A 24 -8.56 1.81 0.53
C CYS A 24 -8.22 1.09 -0.78
N PHE A 25 -7.07 1.39 -1.37
CA PHE A 25 -6.51 0.71 -2.53
C PHE A 25 -5.44 -0.26 -2.05
N VAL A 26 -5.63 -1.54 -2.31
CA VAL A 26 -4.63 -2.58 -2.03
C VAL A 26 -4.18 -3.16 -3.36
N GLY A 27 -2.88 -3.16 -3.62
CA GLY A 27 -2.36 -3.67 -4.87
C GLY A 27 -0.85 -3.50 -5.04
N VAL A 28 -0.39 -3.65 -6.27
CA VAL A 28 1.01 -3.58 -6.64
C VAL A 28 1.33 -2.26 -7.30
N VAL A 29 2.40 -1.63 -6.82
CA VAL A 29 2.82 -0.32 -7.34
C VAL A 29 4.30 -0.12 -7.04
N GLY A 30 5.04 0.47 -7.98
CA GLY A 30 6.45 0.75 -7.78
C GLY A 30 6.62 1.87 -6.75
N ARG A 31 7.72 1.83 -5.99
CA ARG A 31 8.10 2.92 -5.09
C ARG A 31 9.11 3.83 -5.78
N LYS A 32 8.82 5.13 -5.89
CA LYS A 32 9.79 6.12 -6.35
C LYS A 32 10.89 6.34 -5.32
N GLU A 33 12.08 6.69 -5.78
CA GLU A 33 13.14 7.19 -4.89
C GLU A 33 12.87 8.65 -4.51
N SER A 34 11.89 8.85 -3.64
CA SER A 34 11.45 10.19 -3.21
C SER A 34 11.28 10.29 -1.71
N TYR A 35 11.31 11.51 -1.20
CA TYR A 35 11.04 11.77 0.22
C TYR A 35 9.57 11.51 0.55
N VAL A 36 9.35 10.92 1.72
CA VAL A 36 8.01 10.77 2.28
C VAL A 36 7.59 12.11 2.88
N PRO A 37 6.46 12.71 2.44
CA PRO A 37 5.94 13.94 3.04
C PRO A 37 5.83 13.84 4.56
N GLU A 38 6.15 14.93 5.26
CA GLU A 38 6.19 14.96 6.73
C GLU A 38 4.86 14.54 7.36
N ALA A 39 3.73 14.97 6.79
CA ALA A 39 2.40 14.58 7.26
C ALA A 39 2.19 13.05 7.25
N ILE A 40 2.65 12.36 6.20
CA ILE A 40 2.60 10.90 6.10
C ILE A 40 3.59 10.28 7.10
N ALA A 41 4.77 10.87 7.23
CA ALA A 41 5.79 10.37 8.14
C ALA A 41 5.34 10.43 9.61
N HIS A 42 4.66 11.52 10.00
CA HIS A 42 4.03 11.71 11.29
C HIS A 42 2.86 10.74 11.49
N TRP A 43 1.96 10.61 10.52
CA TRP A 43 0.86 9.66 10.61
C TRP A 43 1.34 8.22 10.84
N LEU A 44 2.39 7.79 10.12
CA LEU A 44 2.98 6.45 10.29
C LEU A 44 3.58 6.27 11.69
N ARG A 45 4.21 7.32 12.24
CA ARG A 45 4.79 7.30 13.58
C ARG A 45 3.70 7.23 14.65
N ASP A 46 2.71 8.10 14.56
CA ASP A 46 1.62 8.24 15.52
C ASP A 46 0.73 6.98 15.56
N ARG A 47 0.56 6.33 14.41
CA ARG A 47 -0.13 5.04 14.32
C ARG A 47 0.76 3.85 14.72
N GLY A 48 2.03 4.05 15.05
CA GLY A 48 2.93 3.00 15.54
C GLY A 48 3.45 2.04 14.46
N TRP A 49 3.51 2.49 13.20
CA TRP A 49 4.07 1.72 12.09
C TRP A 49 5.60 1.78 12.02
N THR A 50 6.21 2.84 12.56
CA THR A 50 7.66 3.06 12.48
C THR A 50 8.44 2.42 13.63
N VAL A 51 7.85 2.38 14.83
CA VAL A 51 8.54 1.95 16.07
C VAL A 51 7.61 1.11 16.95
N GLY A 52 8.18 0.17 17.69
CA GLY A 52 7.46 -0.69 18.62
C GLY A 52 7.18 -2.11 18.10
N PRO A 53 6.40 -2.91 18.84
CA PRO A 53 6.20 -4.34 18.54
C PRO A 53 5.42 -4.59 17.25
N THR A 54 4.66 -3.60 16.78
CA THR A 54 3.88 -3.66 15.54
C THR A 54 4.52 -2.89 14.39
N ALA A 55 5.77 -2.46 14.55
CA ALA A 55 6.48 -1.74 13.51
C ALA A 55 6.65 -2.62 12.26
N ARG A 56 6.61 -1.99 11.09
CA ARG A 56 6.78 -2.67 9.81
C ARG A 56 8.05 -2.18 9.14
N ALA A 57 8.80 -3.10 8.56
CA ALA A 57 10.01 -2.78 7.79
C ALA A 57 9.74 -1.73 6.71
N GLY A 58 8.56 -1.74 6.08
CA GLY A 58 8.23 -0.76 5.05
C GLY A 58 7.97 0.67 5.54
N ALA A 59 7.63 0.86 6.82
CA ALA A 59 7.50 2.18 7.42
C ALA A 59 8.77 2.64 8.16
N GLN A 60 9.72 1.73 8.37
CA GLN A 60 11.02 2.06 8.95
C GLN A 60 11.90 2.77 7.93
N SER A 61 12.73 3.70 8.40
CA SER A 61 13.76 4.33 7.57
C SER A 61 14.80 3.26 7.21
N ILE A 62 15.22 3.20 5.94
CA ILE A 62 16.28 2.28 5.51
C ILE A 62 17.62 2.80 6.08
N GLU A 63 18.25 2.05 6.99
CA GLU A 63 19.58 2.37 7.54
C GLU A 63 20.64 2.27 6.42
N VAL A 64 21.49 3.28 6.19
CA VAL A 64 22.89 3.19 6.64
C VAL A 64 23.25 4.31 7.62
N ALA A 65 23.12 4.07 8.92
CA ALA A 65 23.67 4.99 9.92
C ALA A 65 25.20 4.92 9.91
N THR A 66 25.86 5.92 9.33
CA THR A 66 27.17 6.39 9.79
C THR A 66 26.99 7.83 10.27
N ALA A 67 27.54 8.11 11.44
CA ALA A 67 27.16 9.20 12.33
C ALA A 67 27.66 10.61 11.91
N GLU A 68 27.87 10.88 10.63
CA GLU A 68 28.69 12.04 10.20
C GLU A 68 27.96 13.18 9.49
N GLU A 69 26.68 13.06 9.09
CA GLU A 69 26.04 14.10 8.25
C GLU A 69 24.66 14.56 8.74
N PRO A 70 24.59 15.64 9.55
CA PRO A 70 23.34 16.20 10.07
C PRO A 70 22.48 16.96 9.04
N ASP A 71 23.00 17.26 7.84
CA ASP A 71 22.29 17.99 6.77
C ASP A 71 21.65 17.08 5.70
N LEU A 72 21.77 15.75 5.82
CA LEU A 72 21.21 14.84 4.83
C LEU A 72 19.70 14.66 5.04
N PRO A 73 18.87 14.84 3.99
CA PRO A 73 17.42 14.70 4.11
C PRO A 73 17.01 13.26 4.52
N PRO A 74 15.85 13.10 5.17
CA PRO A 74 15.43 11.82 5.73
C PRO A 74 15.33 10.73 4.66
N LYS A 75 15.92 9.57 4.95
CA LYS A 75 16.05 8.46 3.98
C LYS A 75 14.70 7.90 3.51
N PRO A 76 14.61 7.41 2.26
CA PRO A 76 13.37 6.93 1.69
C PRO A 76 12.88 5.68 2.43
N ARG A 77 11.59 5.64 2.75
CA ARG A 77 10.88 4.45 3.24
C ARG A 77 10.34 3.66 2.05
N THR A 78 10.36 2.32 2.12
CA THR A 78 9.85 1.48 1.02
C THR A 78 8.32 1.52 0.90
N LEU A 79 7.64 1.89 1.99
CA LEU A 79 6.17 1.92 2.11
C LEU A 79 5.51 0.58 1.76
N LEU A 80 6.24 -0.53 1.94
CA LEU A 80 5.74 -1.87 1.70
C LEU A 80 4.89 -2.36 2.88
N ASP A 81 3.73 -2.92 2.55
CA ASP A 81 2.76 -3.53 3.48
C ASP A 81 2.40 -2.65 4.68
N VAL A 82 2.24 -1.35 4.40
CA VAL A 82 1.75 -0.35 5.35
C VAL A 82 0.70 0.53 4.66
N PRO A 83 -0.36 0.93 5.37
CA PRO A 83 -1.32 1.88 4.83
C PRO A 83 -0.70 3.26 4.74
N VAL A 84 -0.73 3.86 3.55
CA VAL A 84 -0.23 5.22 3.31
C VAL A 84 -1.41 6.14 3.05
N PRO A 85 -1.68 7.16 3.89
CA PRO A 85 -2.72 8.14 3.61
C PRO A 85 -2.29 9.05 2.45
N ILE A 86 -3.14 9.15 1.43
CA ILE A 86 -2.98 9.97 0.25
C ILE A 86 -4.16 10.93 0.18
N ASP A 87 -3.87 12.24 0.21
CA ASP A 87 -4.89 13.30 0.20
C ASP A 87 -5.09 13.93 -1.18
N SER A 88 -4.18 13.64 -2.13
CA SER A 88 -4.30 14.14 -3.50
C SER A 88 -3.52 13.26 -4.49
N TRP A 89 -3.87 13.41 -5.75
CA TRP A 89 -3.14 12.77 -6.85
C TRP A 89 -1.65 13.16 -6.88
N ALA A 90 -1.32 14.41 -6.59
CA ALA A 90 0.07 14.88 -6.57
C ALA A 90 0.92 14.16 -5.50
N VAL A 91 0.33 13.88 -4.33
CA VAL A 91 1.01 13.11 -3.26
C VAL A 91 1.25 11.66 -3.70
N PHE A 92 0.29 11.06 -4.42
CA PHE A 92 0.48 9.73 -5.01
C PHE A 92 1.64 9.73 -6.01
N GLU A 93 1.63 10.66 -6.97
CA GLU A 93 2.66 10.75 -8.02
C GLU A 93 4.05 11.03 -7.46
N GLN A 94 4.15 11.72 -6.33
CA GLN A 94 5.42 11.91 -5.64
C GLN A 94 5.97 10.58 -5.11
N LEU A 95 5.12 9.71 -4.57
CA LEU A 95 5.55 8.52 -3.82
C LEU A 95 5.68 7.27 -4.69
N PHE A 96 4.81 7.11 -5.67
CA PHE A 96 4.61 5.84 -6.36
C PHE A 96 4.79 5.96 -7.87
N GLU A 97 5.21 4.87 -8.49
CA GLU A 97 5.34 4.76 -9.94
C GLU A 97 3.98 4.59 -10.60
N SER A 98 3.70 5.42 -11.60
CA SER A 98 2.48 5.32 -12.42
C SER A 98 2.59 4.24 -13.50
N GLU A 99 3.79 3.76 -13.76
CA GLU A 99 4.09 2.83 -14.85
C GLU A 99 4.90 1.63 -14.35
N ARG A 100 4.81 0.53 -15.09
CA ARG A 100 5.58 -0.70 -14.92
C ARG A 100 6.18 -1.13 -16.25
N LEU A 101 7.21 -1.97 -16.20
CA LEU A 101 7.88 -2.46 -17.41
C LEU A 101 6.92 -3.26 -18.29
N VAL A 102 7.06 -3.17 -19.61
CA VAL A 102 6.33 -4.07 -20.52
C VAL A 102 6.85 -5.49 -20.40
N LYS A 103 8.18 -5.65 -20.40
CA LYS A 103 8.90 -6.92 -20.24
C LYS A 103 10.10 -6.70 -19.32
N THR A 104 10.60 -7.75 -18.67
CA THR A 104 11.87 -7.71 -17.92
C THR A 104 12.98 -7.09 -18.78
N GLU A 105 13.73 -6.14 -18.21
CA GLU A 105 14.80 -5.37 -18.89
C GLU A 105 14.35 -4.49 -20.07
N SER A 106 13.05 -4.36 -20.32
CA SER A 106 12.56 -3.45 -21.36
C SER A 106 12.73 -1.99 -20.93
N VAL A 107 13.01 -1.12 -21.89
CA VAL A 107 12.90 0.35 -21.71
C VAL A 107 11.46 0.83 -21.82
N LEU A 108 10.58 0.03 -22.41
CA LEU A 108 9.16 0.38 -22.58
C LEU A 108 8.43 0.17 -21.26
N LYS A 109 7.62 1.17 -20.90
CA LYS A 109 6.77 1.17 -19.73
C LYS A 109 5.31 1.31 -20.15
N GLY A 110 4.41 0.74 -19.37
CA GLY A 110 2.96 0.92 -19.50
C GLY A 110 2.33 1.23 -18.14
N GLY A 111 1.15 1.84 -18.15
CA GLY A 111 0.47 2.27 -16.92
C GLY A 111 0.14 1.11 -15.98
N THR A 112 0.06 1.39 -14.68
CA THR A 112 -0.44 0.45 -13.67
C THR A 112 -1.94 0.68 -13.40
N TYR A 113 -2.70 -0.39 -13.16
CA TYR A 113 -4.13 -0.29 -12.85
C TYR A 113 -4.36 0.45 -11.52
N LEU A 114 -3.53 0.19 -10.51
CA LEU A 114 -3.57 0.94 -9.24
C LEU A 114 -3.43 2.45 -9.46
N SER A 115 -2.44 2.90 -10.24
CA SER A 115 -2.24 4.32 -10.52
C SER A 115 -3.44 4.93 -11.26
N ALA A 116 -3.95 4.24 -12.28
CA ALA A 116 -5.13 4.69 -13.03
C ALA A 116 -6.38 4.80 -12.14
N ALA A 117 -6.58 3.84 -11.22
CA ALA A 117 -7.70 3.82 -10.29
C ALA A 117 -7.62 4.95 -9.26
N VAL A 118 -6.44 5.18 -8.67
CA VAL A 118 -6.21 6.30 -7.73
C VAL A 118 -6.41 7.65 -8.41
N ARG A 119 -5.90 7.81 -9.64
CA ARG A 119 -6.13 9.03 -10.44
C ARG A 119 -7.62 9.28 -10.66
N SER A 120 -8.34 8.24 -11.07
CA SER A 120 -9.78 8.32 -11.34
C SER A 120 -10.57 8.68 -10.08
N PHE A 121 -10.22 8.10 -8.93
CA PHE A 121 -10.84 8.41 -7.65
C PHE A 121 -10.77 9.90 -7.29
N PHE A 122 -9.58 10.52 -7.40
CA PHE A 122 -9.44 11.95 -7.13
C PHE A 122 -10.14 12.83 -8.16
N ILE A 123 -10.14 12.45 -9.45
CA ILE A 123 -10.90 13.16 -10.49
C ILE A 123 -12.41 13.15 -10.18
N GLN A 124 -12.93 12.08 -9.59
CA GLN A 124 -14.33 11.94 -9.20
C GLN A 124 -14.67 12.56 -7.83
N GLY A 125 -13.76 13.34 -7.24
CA GLY A 125 -14.01 14.06 -5.99
C GLY A 125 -13.71 13.26 -4.72
N GLY A 126 -12.93 12.18 -4.81
CA GLY A 126 -12.40 11.48 -3.65
C GLY A 126 -11.57 12.40 -2.74
N ARG A 127 -11.81 12.36 -1.42
CA ARG A 127 -11.17 13.28 -0.45
C ARG A 127 -9.86 12.74 0.09
N ARG A 128 -9.79 11.43 0.35
CA ARG A 128 -8.60 10.72 0.84
C ARG A 128 -8.65 9.28 0.36
N CYS A 129 -7.51 8.69 0.08
CA CYS A 129 -7.43 7.24 0.01
C CYS A 129 -6.24 6.71 0.80
N TYR A 130 -6.31 5.45 1.19
CA TYR A 130 -5.18 4.70 1.71
C TYR A 130 -4.63 3.84 0.59
N VAL A 131 -3.32 3.89 0.35
CA VAL A 131 -2.65 2.98 -0.56
C VAL A 131 -1.84 1.98 0.27
N VAL A 132 -2.15 0.70 0.12
CA VAL A 132 -1.38 -0.41 0.67
C VAL A 132 -0.66 -1.09 -0.48
N ARG A 133 0.63 -0.82 -0.58
CA ARG A 133 1.53 -1.47 -1.54
C ARG A 133 1.91 -2.85 -1.00
N VAL A 134 1.52 -3.93 -1.69
CA VAL A 134 1.84 -5.29 -1.26
C VAL A 134 3.05 -5.89 -1.98
N ASN A 135 3.41 -5.35 -3.14
CA ASN A 135 4.60 -5.71 -3.90
C ASN A 135 4.93 -4.67 -4.98
N ASP A 136 6.09 -4.82 -5.62
CA ASP A 136 6.36 -4.22 -6.91
C ASP A 136 5.49 -4.84 -8.03
N PRO A 137 5.12 -4.04 -9.05
CA PRO A 137 4.37 -4.53 -10.18
C PRO A 137 5.25 -5.44 -11.05
N LEU A 138 4.71 -6.60 -11.41
CA LEU A 138 5.35 -7.48 -12.40
C LEU A 138 5.27 -6.84 -13.80
N PRO A 139 6.23 -7.11 -14.70
CA PRO A 139 6.12 -6.71 -16.09
C PRO A 139 4.79 -7.12 -16.74
N ILE A 140 4.31 -6.35 -17.72
CA ILE A 140 3.01 -6.59 -18.38
C ILE A 140 2.94 -7.97 -19.03
N THR A 141 4.03 -8.44 -19.64
CA THR A 141 4.08 -9.74 -20.32
C THR A 141 4.38 -10.91 -19.37
N THR A 142 4.29 -10.72 -18.05
CA THR A 142 4.54 -11.80 -17.09
C THR A 142 3.46 -12.87 -17.16
N GLU A 143 3.89 -14.14 -17.16
CA GLU A 143 3.00 -15.31 -17.22
C GLU A 143 1.97 -15.32 -16.10
N ARG A 144 0.77 -15.85 -16.41
CA ARG A 144 -0.34 -15.95 -15.47
C ARG A 144 0.03 -16.63 -14.15
N SER A 145 0.80 -17.70 -14.20
CA SER A 145 1.23 -18.45 -13.00
C SER A 145 1.95 -17.57 -11.98
N GLN A 146 2.83 -16.67 -12.47
CA GLN A 146 3.59 -15.73 -11.65
C GLN A 146 2.69 -14.59 -11.16
N ARG A 147 1.78 -14.09 -12.00
CA ARG A 147 0.78 -13.07 -11.60
C ARG A 147 -0.13 -13.57 -10.49
N LEU A 148 -0.65 -14.80 -10.60
CA LEU A 148 -1.51 -15.41 -9.58
C LEU A 148 -0.83 -15.53 -8.21
N SER A 149 0.51 -15.68 -8.17
CA SER A 149 1.25 -15.76 -6.89
C SER A 149 1.13 -14.50 -6.02
N LEU A 150 0.72 -13.37 -6.61
CA LEU A 150 0.51 -12.11 -5.89
C LEU A 150 -0.85 -12.05 -5.18
N ILE A 151 -1.83 -12.86 -5.57
CA ILE A 151 -3.19 -12.77 -5.01
C ILE A 151 -3.18 -12.99 -3.50
N SER A 152 -2.39 -13.93 -3.01
CA SER A 152 -2.26 -14.19 -1.56
C SER A 152 -1.64 -13.01 -0.79
N LYS A 153 -0.90 -12.11 -1.46
CA LYS A 153 -0.41 -10.86 -0.87
C LYS A 153 -1.48 -9.77 -0.83
N LEU A 154 -2.33 -9.68 -1.86
CA LEU A 154 -3.44 -8.73 -1.90
C LEU A 154 -4.53 -9.16 -0.92
N ILE A 155 -4.95 -10.42 -0.98
CA ILE A 155 -6.03 -11.04 -0.21
C ILE A 155 -5.45 -12.22 0.59
N PRO A 156 -4.81 -11.98 1.74
CA PRO A 156 -4.30 -13.05 2.59
C PRO A 156 -5.40 -14.04 2.98
N GLY A 157 -5.18 -15.33 2.76
CA GLY A 157 -6.16 -16.39 3.01
C GLY A 157 -7.14 -16.67 1.86
N TYR A 158 -6.91 -16.09 0.68
CA TYR A 158 -7.72 -16.36 -0.52
C TYR A 158 -7.80 -17.85 -0.85
N ASP A 159 -6.68 -18.57 -0.83
CA ASP A 159 -6.62 -19.98 -1.22
C ASP A 159 -7.34 -20.92 -0.22
N THR A 160 -7.50 -20.49 1.03
CA THR A 160 -8.16 -21.27 2.09
C THR A 160 -9.62 -20.88 2.30
N GLY A 161 -10.09 -19.81 1.62
CA GLY A 161 -11.45 -19.27 1.78
C GLY A 161 -11.68 -18.53 3.11
N LEU A 162 -10.67 -18.39 3.96
CA LEU A 162 -10.75 -17.67 5.22
C LEU A 162 -9.73 -16.52 5.21
N LEU A 163 -10.22 -15.28 5.18
CA LEU A 163 -9.36 -14.10 5.23
C LEU A 163 -8.46 -14.14 6.46
N ALA A 164 -7.16 -13.98 6.24
CA ALA A 164 -6.20 -13.87 7.32
C ALA A 164 -6.26 -12.47 7.96
N GLY A 165 -5.79 -12.35 9.20
CA GLY A 165 -5.79 -11.11 9.95
C GLY A 165 -6.73 -11.15 11.15
N ASN A 166 -6.17 -10.88 12.32
CA ASN A 166 -6.86 -10.82 13.59
C ASN A 166 -7.04 -9.34 14.00
N PRO A 167 -8.27 -8.85 14.24
CA PRO A 167 -8.51 -7.47 14.64
C PRO A 167 -7.74 -7.02 15.88
N SER A 168 -7.40 -7.94 16.79
CA SER A 168 -6.66 -7.67 18.01
C SER A 168 -5.14 -7.77 17.85
N ASP A 169 -4.65 -8.29 16.72
CA ASP A 169 -3.22 -8.46 16.44
C ASP A 169 -2.84 -7.80 15.11
N ARG A 170 -2.31 -6.58 15.20
CA ARG A 170 -1.86 -5.82 14.03
C ARG A 170 -0.74 -6.49 13.25
N ILE A 171 0.08 -7.34 13.88
CA ILE A 171 1.20 -8.02 13.19
C ILE A 171 0.66 -8.99 12.13
N SER A 172 -0.56 -9.48 12.31
CA SER A 172 -1.25 -10.32 11.33
C SER A 172 -1.86 -9.56 10.15
N TRP A 173 -1.91 -8.22 10.18
CA TRP A 173 -2.55 -7.44 9.12
C TRP A 173 -1.62 -7.28 7.92
N SER A 174 -2.06 -7.78 6.76
CA SER A 174 -1.38 -7.62 5.48
C SER A 174 -2.43 -7.48 4.38
N GLY A 175 -2.09 -6.83 3.26
CA GLY A 175 -3.02 -6.64 2.15
C GLY A 175 -4.37 -6.03 2.57
N VAL A 176 -5.48 -6.68 2.22
CA VAL A 176 -6.85 -6.24 2.61
C VAL A 176 -7.07 -6.17 4.12
N SER A 177 -6.34 -6.93 4.92
CA SER A 177 -6.54 -6.99 6.37
C SER A 177 -6.10 -5.71 7.08
N HIS A 178 -5.38 -4.80 6.41
CA HIS A 178 -5.14 -3.44 6.92
C HIS A 178 -6.43 -2.65 7.14
N LEU A 179 -7.54 -3.01 6.49
CA LEU A 179 -8.86 -2.42 6.73
C LEU A 179 -9.30 -2.50 8.19
N LEU A 180 -8.84 -3.51 8.94
CA LEU A 180 -9.15 -3.69 10.37
C LEU A 180 -8.71 -2.48 11.21
N GLY A 181 -7.75 -1.68 10.73
CA GLY A 181 -7.26 -0.46 11.37
C GLY A 181 -7.71 0.86 10.74
N LEU A 182 -8.59 0.81 9.73
CA LEU A 182 -9.00 1.96 8.92
C LEU A 182 -10.52 2.15 8.96
N PRO A 183 -11.11 2.50 10.12
CA PRO A 183 -12.56 2.56 10.29
C PRO A 183 -13.25 3.65 9.46
N GLU A 184 -12.52 4.64 8.97
CA GLU A 184 -13.02 5.71 8.10
C GLU A 184 -13.15 5.31 6.62
N VAL A 185 -12.65 4.13 6.22
CA VAL A 185 -12.71 3.68 4.83
C VAL A 185 -14.12 3.21 4.48
N SER A 186 -14.69 3.80 3.43
CA SER A 186 -16.04 3.47 2.95
C SER A 186 -16.07 2.30 1.99
N PHE A 187 -14.98 2.06 1.23
CA PHE A 187 -14.87 0.93 0.31
C PHE A 187 -13.42 0.52 0.05
N LEU A 188 -13.26 -0.76 -0.30
CA LEU A 188 -12.01 -1.39 -0.72
C LEU A 188 -11.94 -1.49 -2.24
N CYS A 189 -10.78 -1.17 -2.80
CA CYS A 189 -10.46 -1.32 -4.21
C CYS A 189 -9.26 -2.24 -4.41
N LEU A 190 -9.42 -3.22 -5.30
CA LEU A 190 -8.38 -4.16 -5.73
C LEU A 190 -8.16 -4.02 -7.25
N PRO A 191 -7.63 -2.86 -7.71
CA PRO A 191 -7.61 -2.52 -9.13
C PRO A 191 -6.76 -3.48 -9.97
N ASP A 192 -5.69 -4.02 -9.39
CA ASP A 192 -4.79 -4.95 -10.09
C ASP A 192 -5.37 -6.37 -10.18
N LEU A 193 -6.46 -6.70 -9.46
CA LEU A 193 -6.98 -8.07 -9.42
C LEU A 193 -7.36 -8.58 -10.81
N CYS A 194 -7.96 -7.73 -11.64
CA CYS A 194 -8.33 -8.07 -13.02
C CYS A 194 -7.10 -8.46 -13.84
N ASP A 195 -6.01 -7.71 -13.69
CA ASP A 195 -4.73 -7.99 -14.35
C ASP A 195 -4.07 -9.24 -13.78
N LEU A 196 -4.19 -9.52 -12.49
CA LEU A 196 -3.58 -10.71 -11.88
C LEU A 196 -4.26 -12.02 -12.31
N VAL A 197 -5.58 -11.99 -12.52
CA VAL A 197 -6.36 -13.18 -12.92
C VAL A 197 -6.57 -13.31 -14.42
N ALA A 198 -6.24 -12.29 -15.21
CA ALA A 198 -6.39 -12.30 -16.66
C ALA A 198 -5.67 -13.47 -17.30
N ASP A 199 -6.21 -14.00 -18.40
CA ASP A 199 -5.54 -15.05 -19.16
C ASP A 199 -4.33 -14.52 -19.91
N ASP A 200 -3.39 -15.40 -20.25
CA ASP A 200 -2.25 -14.99 -21.08
C ASP A 200 -2.75 -14.69 -22.51
N PRO A 201 -2.30 -13.59 -23.14
CA PRO A 201 -2.75 -13.23 -24.46
C PRO A 201 -2.35 -14.29 -25.48
N LEU A 202 -3.31 -14.72 -26.31
CA LEU A 202 -3.02 -15.63 -27.42
C LEU A 202 -2.09 -14.94 -28.43
N PRO A 203 -1.13 -15.66 -29.03
CA PRO A 203 -0.34 -15.11 -30.12
C PRO A 203 -1.26 -14.68 -31.27
N LEU A 204 -0.94 -13.54 -31.88
CA LEU A 204 -1.66 -13.09 -33.07
C LEU A 204 -1.48 -14.13 -34.20
N PRO A 205 -2.54 -14.46 -34.95
CA PRO A 205 -2.49 -15.41 -36.06
C PRO A 205 -1.62 -14.92 -37.23
#